data_AF-A0A953BF60-F1
#
_entry.id   AF-A0A953BF60-F1
#
_cell.length_a   1.000
_cell.length_b   1.000
_cell.length_c   1.000
_cell.angle_alpha   90.00
_cell.angle_beta   90.00
_cell.angle_gamma   90.00
#
_symmetry.space_group_name_H-M   'P 1'
#
loop_
_entity.id
_entity.type
_entity.pdbx_description
1 polymer ?
#
loop_
_entity_poly.entity_id
_entity_poly.type
_entity_poly.pdbx_seq_one_letter_code
_entity_poly.pdbx_strand_id
1 'polypeptide(L)'
;MMLRVSAAVCTVVCAHQALGQTGITRLGALGDSLSDEYLEESYSYARGWAELLVQERAVSMGPAASGGCRPEPRRCGYEDNWARSGHKTGDVLLDGAHLGLAEGALYRGVTHATILVGTNDFSPLSGGAYAPIYNGTWTQAVIDDYIAERVDNIRVMLDTVQPAGVRCVLISPVDIGYAPLVRSLLYPNASRRQRVANAMTQFADELRLLAAERRIVFLDVHAMTSDMFGMHNALRTSLRIGDTPINLNSWNFGGSPAAGWVQDGVHPNTPLQAVFTAAVIEAFNRGWGTTIEPLTEAQMLAAASLPYGGSDTLAAIVGDFGAYISVFRCPADLTGSADPSSPLYGVADGVVDAADFFYFLDQFEAGNLAAADLTGSTDPASPAYGVPDGVIDAADFFFYLDLFVAGCA
;
A
#
# COMPACT_ATOMS: atom_id res chain seq x y z
N MET A 1 -7.53 63.79 -18.65
CA MET A 1 -6.55 62.88 -19.27
C MET A 1 -5.93 62.06 -18.14
N MET A 2 -6.60 60.98 -17.73
CA MET A 2 -6.19 60.11 -16.62
C MET A 2 -5.64 58.82 -17.21
N LEU A 3 -4.33 58.58 -17.04
CA LEU A 3 -3.67 57.32 -17.38
C LEU A 3 -4.13 56.24 -16.39
N ARG A 4 -4.72 55.16 -16.92
CA ARG A 4 -4.89 53.89 -16.20
C ARG A 4 -3.64 53.05 -16.43
N VAL A 5 -2.93 52.71 -15.36
CA VAL A 5 -1.87 51.70 -15.36
C VAL A 5 -2.54 50.38 -14.98
N SER A 6 -2.64 49.46 -15.94
CA SER A 6 -3.07 48.08 -15.69
C SER A 6 -1.86 47.27 -15.22
N ALA A 7 -1.90 46.77 -13.99
CA ALA A 7 -0.95 45.78 -13.50
C ALA A 7 -1.30 44.41 -14.08
N ALA A 8 -0.43 43.87 -14.93
CA ALA A 8 -0.51 42.49 -15.38
C ALA A 8 -0.05 41.58 -14.23
N VAL A 9 -0.96 40.78 -13.70
CA VAL A 9 -0.64 39.68 -12.79
C VAL A 9 -0.03 38.57 -13.64
N CYS A 10 1.29 38.40 -13.53
CA CYS A 10 2.01 37.30 -14.14
C CYS A 10 1.85 36.07 -13.24
N THR A 11 0.96 35.16 -13.61
CA THR A 11 0.83 33.85 -12.95
C THR A 11 2.07 33.03 -13.32
N VAL A 12 2.99 32.87 -12.38
CA VAL A 12 4.09 31.91 -12.51
C VAL A 12 3.49 30.52 -12.38
N VAL A 13 3.29 29.85 -13.52
CA VAL A 13 3.09 28.41 -13.56
C VAL A 13 4.45 27.78 -13.33
N CYS A 14 4.74 27.36 -12.10
CA CYS A 14 5.90 26.50 -11.83
C CYS A 14 5.63 25.13 -12.46
N ALA A 15 6.03 24.96 -13.72
CA ALA A 15 6.23 23.64 -14.29
C ALA A 15 7.35 22.97 -13.48
N HIS A 16 6.99 22.08 -12.55
CA HIS A 16 7.95 21.17 -11.96
C HIS A 16 8.45 20.28 -13.09
N GLN A 17 9.71 20.45 -13.48
CA GLN A 17 10.39 19.43 -14.26
C GLN A 17 10.54 18.22 -13.33
N ALA A 18 9.86 17.13 -13.66
CA ALA A 18 10.04 15.86 -12.98
C ALA A 18 11.51 15.44 -13.14
N LEU A 19 12.26 15.51 -12.04
CA LEU A 19 13.48 14.71 -11.90
C LEU A 19 13.06 13.26 -12.14
N GLY A 20 13.81 12.54 -12.98
CA GLY A 20 13.42 11.19 -13.42
C GLY A 20 13.18 10.28 -12.23
N GLN A 21 11.92 10.01 -11.92
CA GLN A 21 11.54 9.05 -10.90
C GLN A 21 12.01 7.66 -11.36
N THR A 22 12.96 7.08 -10.64
CA THR A 22 13.19 5.63 -10.67
C THR A 22 12.02 5.00 -9.92
N GLY A 23 11.09 4.42 -10.67
CA GLY A 23 9.78 4.09 -10.13
C GLY A 23 9.21 2.79 -10.65
N ILE A 24 8.01 2.49 -10.14
CA ILE A 24 7.21 1.36 -10.55
C ILE A 24 6.87 1.49 -12.04
N THR A 25 7.45 0.63 -12.88
CA THR A 25 7.14 0.58 -14.32
C THR A 25 5.64 0.40 -14.55
N ARG A 26 5.05 -0.54 -13.82
CA ARG A 26 3.63 -0.79 -13.78
C ARG A 26 3.26 -1.51 -12.50
N LEU A 27 2.20 -1.02 -11.84
CA LEU A 27 1.65 -1.55 -10.62
C LEU A 27 0.45 -2.46 -10.94
N GLY A 28 0.40 -3.64 -10.33
CA GLY A 28 -0.81 -4.43 -10.21
C GLY A 28 -1.42 -4.33 -8.82
N ALA A 29 -2.71 -4.60 -8.68
CA ALA A 29 -3.34 -4.71 -7.36
C ALA A 29 -4.25 -5.93 -7.27
N LEU A 30 -4.09 -6.72 -6.22
CA LEU A 30 -5.11 -7.65 -5.73
C LEU A 30 -5.83 -7.00 -4.57
N GLY A 31 -7.16 -7.00 -4.59
CA GLY A 31 -7.89 -6.42 -3.49
C GLY A 31 -9.39 -6.50 -3.57
N ASP A 32 -10.01 -5.69 -2.73
CA ASP A 32 -11.45 -5.54 -2.62
C ASP A 32 -11.91 -4.13 -3.02
N SER A 33 -13.06 -3.67 -2.52
CA SER A 33 -13.63 -2.36 -2.81
C SER A 33 -12.77 -1.18 -2.35
N LEU A 34 -11.77 -1.37 -1.49
CA LEU A 34 -10.83 -0.31 -1.13
C LEU A 34 -9.83 -0.01 -2.24
N SER A 35 -9.57 -0.98 -3.12
CA SER A 35 -8.59 -0.89 -4.21
C SER A 35 -9.23 -0.91 -5.60
N ASP A 36 -10.47 -1.38 -5.74
CA ASP A 36 -11.29 -1.26 -6.95
C ASP A 36 -11.53 0.23 -7.29
N GLU A 37 -11.61 0.57 -8.58
CA GLU A 37 -11.77 1.97 -9.00
C GLU A 37 -13.13 2.53 -8.54
N TYR A 38 -13.12 3.64 -7.82
CA TYR A 38 -14.37 4.28 -7.38
C TYR A 38 -15.18 4.78 -8.57
N LEU A 39 -14.54 5.04 -9.72
CA LEU A 39 -15.21 5.38 -10.97
C LEU A 39 -16.24 4.31 -11.41
N GLU A 40 -16.00 3.04 -11.06
CA GLU A 40 -16.85 1.90 -11.40
C GLU A 40 -17.96 1.64 -10.36
N GLU A 41 -18.05 2.51 -9.35
CA GLU A 41 -18.97 2.39 -8.21
C GLU A 41 -19.96 3.55 -8.14
N SER A 42 -20.98 3.42 -7.27
CA SER A 42 -22.02 4.44 -7.11
C SER A 42 -21.50 5.79 -6.57
N TYR A 43 -20.26 5.82 -6.07
CA TYR A 43 -19.58 6.95 -5.46
C TYR A 43 -18.41 7.46 -6.32
N SER A 44 -18.52 7.35 -7.65
CA SER A 44 -17.54 7.81 -8.64
C SER A 44 -17.19 9.31 -8.64
N TYR A 45 -17.86 10.11 -7.80
CA TYR A 45 -17.44 11.49 -7.51
C TYR A 45 -16.21 11.54 -6.58
N ALA A 46 -15.91 10.45 -5.89
CA ALA A 46 -14.72 10.26 -5.07
C ALA A 46 -13.72 9.37 -5.80
N ARG A 47 -12.49 9.38 -5.30
CA ARG A 47 -11.34 8.62 -5.80
C ARG A 47 -10.73 7.77 -4.69
N GLY A 48 -10.45 6.50 -5.00
CA GLY A 48 -9.72 5.55 -4.17
C GLY A 48 -8.19 5.71 -4.27
N TRP A 49 -7.44 5.01 -3.42
CA TRP A 49 -5.98 5.15 -3.37
C TRP A 49 -5.29 4.77 -4.69
N ALA A 50 -5.78 3.73 -5.37
CA ALA A 50 -5.24 3.27 -6.64
C ALA A 50 -5.38 4.34 -7.74
N GLU A 51 -6.56 4.98 -7.82
CA GLU A 51 -6.81 6.09 -8.75
C GLU A 51 -5.94 7.30 -8.45
N LEU A 52 -5.77 7.65 -7.16
CA LEU A 52 -4.91 8.75 -6.74
C LEU A 52 -3.44 8.49 -7.08
N LEU A 53 -2.97 7.26 -6.95
CA LEU A 53 -1.59 6.92 -7.31
C LEU A 53 -1.35 7.10 -8.83
N VAL A 54 -2.28 6.66 -9.67
CA VAL A 54 -2.18 6.86 -11.12
C VAL A 54 -2.25 8.35 -11.48
N GLN A 55 -3.22 9.07 -10.91
CA GLN A 55 -3.54 10.44 -11.33
C GLN A 55 -2.57 11.49 -10.76
N GLU A 56 -2.14 11.32 -9.51
CA GLU A 56 -1.31 12.31 -8.82
C GLU A 56 0.19 11.95 -8.89
N ARG A 57 0.56 10.70 -9.23
CA ARG A 57 1.96 10.23 -9.27
C ARG A 57 2.38 9.55 -10.56
N ALA A 58 1.49 9.46 -11.55
CA ALA A 58 1.79 8.83 -12.85
C ALA A 58 2.31 7.38 -12.73
N VAL A 59 2.00 6.68 -11.63
CA VAL A 59 2.28 5.25 -11.50
C VAL A 59 1.26 4.50 -12.34
N SER A 60 1.72 3.90 -13.44
CA SER A 60 0.82 3.20 -14.36
C SER A 60 0.26 1.92 -13.75
N MET A 61 -1.05 1.70 -13.83
CA MET A 61 -1.71 0.40 -13.64
C MET A 61 -2.20 -0.18 -14.98
N GLY A 62 -1.68 0.36 -16.09
CA GLY A 62 -2.18 0.09 -17.43
C GLY A 62 -3.34 0.98 -17.86
N PRO A 63 -3.78 0.88 -19.14
CA PRO A 63 -4.87 1.68 -19.65
C PRO A 63 -6.21 1.24 -19.05
N ALA A 64 -7.09 2.22 -18.78
CA ALA A 64 -8.51 1.94 -18.62
C ALA A 64 -9.09 1.34 -19.92
N ALA A 65 -10.19 0.59 -19.83
CA ALA A 65 -10.78 -0.06 -21.00
C ALA A 65 -11.27 0.98 -22.03
N SER A 66 -10.82 0.88 -23.29
CA SER A 66 -11.21 1.76 -24.40
C SER A 66 -11.84 0.96 -25.55
N GLY A 67 -13.09 0.51 -25.36
CA GLY A 67 -13.80 -0.28 -26.37
C GLY A 67 -14.73 -1.38 -25.85
N GLY A 68 -15.02 -1.37 -24.54
CA GLY A 68 -15.81 -2.39 -23.85
C GLY A 68 -15.05 -2.88 -22.62
N CYS A 69 -15.78 -3.21 -21.56
CA CYS A 69 -15.20 -3.63 -20.29
C CYS A 69 -14.55 -5.02 -20.43
N ARG A 70 -13.49 -5.24 -19.66
CA ARG A 70 -12.85 -6.55 -19.55
C ARG A 70 -13.78 -7.49 -18.74
N PRO A 71 -13.67 -8.82 -18.92
CA PRO A 71 -14.38 -9.76 -18.07
C PRO A 71 -14.09 -9.52 -16.58
N GLU A 72 -15.00 -10.00 -15.73
CA GLU A 72 -14.75 -10.08 -14.28
C GLU A 72 -13.40 -10.78 -14.02
N PRO A 73 -12.62 -10.33 -13.02
CA PRO A 73 -12.98 -9.31 -12.04
C PRO A 73 -12.63 -7.85 -12.43
N ARG A 74 -12.04 -7.60 -13.61
CA ARG A 74 -11.39 -6.31 -13.93
C ARG A 74 -12.31 -5.18 -14.40
N ARG A 75 -13.47 -5.51 -14.98
CA ARG A 75 -14.43 -4.53 -15.53
C ARG A 75 -13.74 -3.49 -16.42
N CYS A 76 -14.13 -2.21 -16.33
CA CYS A 76 -13.67 -1.16 -17.25
C CYS A 76 -12.51 -0.30 -16.68
N GLY A 77 -12.07 -0.59 -15.46
CA GLY A 77 -10.95 0.05 -14.76
C GLY A 77 -9.58 -0.22 -15.39
N TYR A 78 -8.51 0.02 -14.60
CA TYR A 78 -7.15 -0.15 -15.08
C TYR A 78 -6.82 -1.62 -15.36
N GLU A 79 -6.03 -1.85 -16.41
CA GLU A 79 -5.77 -3.20 -16.95
C GLU A 79 -5.21 -4.21 -15.93
N ASP A 80 -4.39 -3.73 -15.00
CA ASP A 80 -3.70 -4.54 -14.00
C ASP A 80 -4.18 -4.25 -12.56
N ASN A 81 -5.27 -3.49 -12.41
CA ASN A 81 -6.04 -3.51 -11.18
C ASN A 81 -7.01 -4.70 -11.22
N TRP A 82 -6.72 -5.72 -10.42
CA TRP A 82 -7.53 -6.93 -10.27
C TRP A 82 -8.33 -6.92 -8.97
N ALA A 83 -8.38 -5.77 -8.28
CA ALA A 83 -9.25 -5.59 -7.13
C ALA A 83 -10.71 -5.56 -7.56
N ARG A 84 -11.60 -6.04 -6.69
CA ARG A 84 -13.03 -6.10 -7.00
C ARG A 84 -13.89 -5.92 -5.78
N SER A 85 -14.84 -5.01 -5.89
CA SER A 85 -15.77 -4.68 -4.82
C SER A 85 -16.50 -5.91 -4.29
N GLY A 86 -16.43 -6.13 -2.98
CA GLY A 86 -17.02 -7.28 -2.29
C GLY A 86 -16.11 -8.51 -2.15
N HIS A 87 -14.96 -8.56 -2.83
CA HIS A 87 -14.05 -9.71 -2.72
C HIS A 87 -13.57 -9.96 -1.29
N LYS A 88 -13.71 -11.20 -0.86
CA LYS A 88 -12.97 -11.81 0.24
C LYS A 88 -11.67 -12.43 -0.28
N THR A 89 -10.80 -12.84 0.63
CA THR A 89 -9.55 -13.57 0.28
C THR A 89 -9.79 -14.77 -0.63
N GLY A 90 -10.85 -15.56 -0.38
CA GLY A 90 -11.20 -16.72 -1.20
C GLY A 90 -11.72 -16.38 -2.60
N ASP A 91 -12.40 -15.25 -2.76
CA ASP A 91 -12.99 -14.83 -4.04
C ASP A 91 -11.89 -14.43 -5.05
N VAL A 92 -10.82 -13.79 -4.57
CA VAL A 92 -9.62 -13.47 -5.37
C VAL A 92 -8.98 -14.73 -5.97
N LEU A 93 -9.04 -15.85 -5.25
CA LEU A 93 -8.58 -17.15 -5.76
C LEU A 93 -9.58 -17.74 -6.76
N LEU A 94 -10.85 -17.77 -6.40
CA LEU A 94 -11.91 -18.36 -7.20
C LEU A 94 -12.01 -17.73 -8.59
N ASP A 95 -11.92 -16.40 -8.67
CA ASP A 95 -12.08 -15.64 -9.91
C ASP A 95 -10.76 -15.51 -10.70
N GLY A 96 -9.67 -16.10 -10.19
CA GLY A 96 -8.38 -16.13 -10.89
C GLY A 96 -7.65 -14.78 -10.97
N ALA A 97 -8.00 -13.81 -10.12
CA ALA A 97 -7.38 -12.48 -10.09
C ALA A 97 -5.84 -12.56 -9.91
N HIS A 98 -5.39 -13.41 -8.99
CA HIS A 98 -3.98 -13.66 -8.73
C HIS A 98 -3.23 -14.24 -9.95
N LEU A 99 -3.86 -15.12 -10.74
CA LEU A 99 -3.30 -15.64 -11.99
C LEU A 99 -3.20 -14.54 -13.05
N GLY A 100 -4.23 -13.71 -13.16
CA GLY A 100 -4.28 -12.60 -14.10
C GLY A 100 -3.23 -11.51 -13.83
N LEU A 101 -2.94 -11.25 -12.55
CA LEU A 101 -1.86 -10.35 -12.17
C LEU A 101 -0.49 -10.95 -12.50
N ALA A 102 -0.26 -12.24 -12.23
CA ALA A 102 0.98 -12.92 -12.60
C ALA A 102 1.20 -12.91 -14.13
N GLU A 103 0.14 -13.11 -14.92
CA GLU A 103 0.18 -12.93 -16.39
C GLU A 103 0.59 -11.49 -16.77
N GLY A 104 0.13 -10.48 -16.02
CA GLY A 104 0.51 -9.09 -16.23
C GLY A 104 2.00 -8.83 -16.06
N ALA A 105 2.66 -9.52 -15.14
CA ALA A 105 4.11 -9.44 -14.99
C ALA A 105 4.84 -10.00 -16.21
N LEU A 106 4.37 -11.15 -16.71
CA LEU A 106 4.99 -11.85 -17.84
C LEU A 106 4.81 -11.11 -19.18
N TYR A 107 3.65 -10.49 -19.41
CA TYR A 107 3.28 -9.99 -20.74
C TYR A 107 2.99 -8.49 -20.82
N ARG A 108 2.73 -7.82 -19.69
CA ARG A 108 2.32 -6.40 -19.65
C ARG A 108 3.30 -5.51 -18.89
N GLY A 109 4.37 -6.08 -18.34
CA GLY A 109 5.44 -5.36 -17.65
C GLY A 109 5.09 -4.91 -16.24
N VAL A 110 4.17 -5.60 -15.56
CA VAL A 110 3.92 -5.38 -14.12
C VAL A 110 5.19 -5.73 -13.34
N THR A 111 5.74 -4.76 -12.61
CA THR A 111 6.96 -4.94 -11.81
C THR A 111 6.71 -4.94 -10.32
N HIS A 112 5.59 -4.37 -9.88
CA HIS A 112 5.21 -4.25 -8.48
C HIS A 112 3.74 -4.59 -8.30
N ALA A 113 3.37 -5.04 -7.09
CA ALA A 113 1.97 -5.25 -6.75
C ALA A 113 1.64 -4.94 -5.29
N THR A 114 0.40 -4.52 -5.06
CA THR A 114 -0.19 -4.50 -3.71
C THR A 114 -1.14 -5.67 -3.53
N ILE A 115 -1.15 -6.26 -2.34
CA ILE A 115 -2.17 -7.22 -1.92
C ILE A 115 -2.90 -6.61 -0.71
N LEU A 116 -4.10 -6.07 -0.95
CA LEU A 116 -4.98 -5.48 0.06
C LEU A 116 -6.37 -6.12 -0.04
N VAL A 117 -6.52 -7.27 0.60
CA VAL A 117 -7.77 -8.02 0.68
C VAL A 117 -7.90 -8.61 2.08
N GLY A 118 -9.14 -8.79 2.55
CA GLY A 118 -9.42 -9.26 3.91
C GLY A 118 -10.50 -8.45 4.60
N THR A 119 -10.77 -7.24 4.11
CA THR A 119 -11.77 -6.34 4.69
C THR A 119 -13.15 -6.98 4.64
N ASN A 120 -13.51 -7.64 3.53
CA ASN A 120 -14.78 -8.33 3.40
C ASN A 120 -14.85 -9.66 4.15
N ASP A 121 -13.73 -10.30 4.47
CA ASP A 121 -13.70 -11.50 5.33
C ASP A 121 -14.17 -11.13 6.74
N PHE A 122 -13.86 -9.91 7.18
CA PHE A 122 -14.32 -9.31 8.43
C PHE A 122 -15.43 -8.28 8.24
N SER A 123 -16.19 -8.27 7.15
CA SER A 123 -17.25 -7.26 6.96
C SER A 123 -18.62 -7.75 7.44
N PRO A 124 -19.41 -6.88 8.10
CA PRO A 124 -20.81 -7.17 8.40
C PRO A 124 -21.72 -7.18 7.16
N LEU A 125 -21.25 -6.70 6.01
CA LEU A 125 -22.06 -6.49 4.81
C LEU A 125 -21.95 -7.64 3.78
N SER A 126 -20.96 -8.51 3.95
CA SER A 126 -20.62 -9.59 3.00
C SER A 126 -20.83 -11.00 3.59
N GLY A 127 -21.39 -11.11 4.80
CA GLY A 127 -21.60 -12.39 5.48
C GLY A 127 -20.29 -13.06 5.94
N GLY A 128 -19.39 -12.29 6.56
CA GLY A 128 -18.11 -12.76 7.09
C GLY A 128 -18.08 -13.02 8.61
N ALA A 129 -16.88 -12.97 9.19
CA ALA A 129 -16.62 -13.22 10.61
C ALA A 129 -17.14 -12.14 11.57
N TYR A 130 -17.56 -10.97 11.06
CA TYR A 130 -17.89 -9.80 11.89
C TYR A 130 -18.98 -10.09 12.93
N ALA A 131 -20.15 -10.55 12.47
CA ALA A 131 -21.32 -10.78 13.32
C ALA A 131 -21.07 -11.81 14.43
N PRO A 132 -20.50 -13.00 14.15
CA PRO A 132 -20.26 -13.97 15.20
C PRO A 132 -19.16 -13.55 16.18
N ILE A 133 -18.09 -12.87 15.72
CA ILE A 133 -17.07 -12.32 16.61
C ILE A 133 -17.70 -11.24 17.49
N TYR A 134 -18.37 -10.25 16.90
CA TYR A 134 -19.04 -9.16 17.63
C TYR A 134 -19.98 -9.68 18.73
N ASN A 135 -20.77 -10.72 18.43
CA ASN A 135 -21.71 -11.31 19.39
C ASN A 135 -21.05 -12.27 20.38
N GLY A 136 -19.76 -12.58 20.23
CA GLY A 136 -19.03 -13.51 21.08
C GLY A 136 -19.50 -14.96 20.93
N THR A 137 -20.06 -15.31 19.77
CA THR A 137 -20.52 -16.68 19.49
C THR A 137 -19.41 -17.57 18.95
N TRP A 138 -18.33 -16.99 18.41
CA TRP A 138 -17.11 -17.72 18.09
C TRP A 138 -16.19 -17.80 19.31
N THR A 139 -15.59 -18.96 19.50
CA THR A 139 -14.48 -19.17 20.43
C THR A 139 -13.18 -18.66 19.81
N GLN A 140 -12.13 -18.49 20.62
CA GLN A 140 -10.82 -18.11 20.10
C GLN A 140 -10.30 -19.11 19.06
N ALA A 141 -10.43 -20.41 19.31
CA ALA A 141 -10.02 -21.44 18.33
C ALA A 141 -10.72 -21.30 16.96
N VAL A 142 -12.02 -20.96 16.94
CA VAL A 142 -12.73 -20.71 15.67
C VAL A 142 -12.22 -19.44 14.98
N ILE A 143 -11.84 -18.42 15.75
CA ILE A 143 -11.21 -17.20 15.21
C ILE A 143 -9.83 -17.53 14.63
N ASP A 144 -9.03 -18.33 15.33
CA ASP A 144 -7.69 -18.74 14.92
C ASP A 144 -7.75 -19.55 13.62
N ASP A 145 -8.60 -20.58 13.57
CA ASP A 145 -8.84 -21.37 12.35
C ASP A 145 -9.35 -20.48 11.22
N TYR A 146 -10.21 -19.49 11.55
CA TYR A 146 -10.70 -18.55 10.57
C TYR A 146 -9.55 -17.70 10.01
N ILE A 147 -8.70 -17.15 10.85
CA ILE A 147 -7.56 -16.34 10.41
C ILE A 147 -6.60 -17.17 9.57
N ALA A 148 -6.26 -18.39 10.00
CA ALA A 148 -5.32 -19.27 9.31
C ALA A 148 -5.72 -19.52 7.85
N GLU A 149 -6.99 -19.84 7.58
CA GLU A 149 -7.49 -20.07 6.21
C GLU A 149 -7.36 -18.82 5.31
N ARG A 150 -7.58 -17.62 5.88
CA ARG A 150 -7.42 -16.34 5.17
C ARG A 150 -5.95 -16.04 4.85
N VAL A 151 -5.05 -16.33 5.79
CA VAL A 151 -3.60 -16.24 5.59
C VAL A 151 -3.16 -17.22 4.51
N ASP A 152 -3.66 -18.46 4.51
CA ASP A 152 -3.37 -19.45 3.47
C ASP A 152 -3.86 -19.02 2.09
N ASN A 153 -5.03 -18.37 2.00
CA ASN A 153 -5.49 -17.82 0.72
C ASN A 153 -4.52 -16.75 0.17
N ILE A 154 -4.08 -15.82 1.02
CA ILE A 154 -3.12 -14.77 0.64
C ILE A 154 -1.75 -15.38 0.31
N ARG A 155 -1.34 -16.44 1.02
CA ARG A 155 -0.15 -17.22 0.73
C ARG A 155 -0.18 -17.77 -0.70
N VAL A 156 -1.29 -18.32 -1.15
CA VAL A 156 -1.48 -18.80 -2.54
C VAL A 156 -1.37 -17.65 -3.56
N MET A 157 -1.90 -16.46 -3.25
CA MET A 157 -1.74 -15.29 -4.11
C MET A 157 -0.25 -14.93 -4.28
N LEU A 158 0.49 -14.91 -3.17
CA LEU A 158 1.93 -14.63 -3.17
C LEU A 158 2.74 -15.71 -3.90
N ASP A 159 2.43 -17.00 -3.70
CA ASP A 159 3.01 -18.13 -4.43
C ASP A 159 2.81 -18.02 -5.95
N THR A 160 1.77 -17.33 -6.37
CA THR A 160 1.47 -17.14 -7.80
C THR A 160 2.16 -15.91 -8.37
N VAL A 161 2.19 -14.81 -7.62
CA VAL A 161 2.63 -13.51 -8.10
C VAL A 161 4.15 -13.31 -7.96
N GLN A 162 4.74 -13.69 -6.83
CA GLN A 162 6.17 -13.45 -6.57
C GLN A 162 7.09 -14.18 -7.57
N PRO A 163 6.86 -15.45 -7.95
CA PRO A 163 7.73 -16.13 -8.92
C PRO A 163 7.75 -15.48 -10.32
N ALA A 164 6.77 -14.62 -10.63
CA ALA A 164 6.77 -13.83 -11.86
C ALA A 164 7.70 -12.59 -11.79
N GLY A 165 8.47 -12.43 -10.71
CA GLY A 165 9.42 -11.33 -10.51
C GLY A 165 8.79 -10.05 -9.95
N VAL A 166 7.58 -10.15 -9.39
CA VAL A 166 6.82 -8.99 -8.91
C VAL A 166 7.23 -8.62 -7.49
N ARG A 167 7.56 -7.34 -7.29
CA ARG A 167 7.87 -6.73 -5.99
C ARG A 167 6.59 -6.39 -5.23
N CYS A 168 6.27 -7.17 -4.20
CA CYS A 168 4.99 -7.07 -3.51
C CYS A 168 5.05 -6.19 -2.24
N VAL A 169 3.93 -5.50 -1.98
CA VAL A 169 3.59 -4.93 -0.67
C VAL A 169 2.31 -5.64 -0.20
N LEU A 170 2.41 -6.37 0.91
CA LEU A 170 1.25 -6.97 1.59
C LEU A 170 0.68 -5.95 2.58
N ILE A 171 -0.62 -5.71 2.52
CA ILE A 171 -1.28 -4.65 3.29
C ILE A 171 -2.37 -5.26 4.17
N SER A 172 -2.37 -4.94 5.47
CA SER A 172 -3.43 -5.40 6.38
C SER A 172 -4.79 -4.75 6.05
N PRO A 173 -5.92 -5.46 6.29
CA PRO A 173 -7.25 -4.94 5.95
C PRO A 173 -7.69 -3.79 6.86
N VAL A 174 -8.68 -3.00 6.42
CA VAL A 174 -9.26 -1.92 7.21
C VAL A 174 -10.44 -2.42 8.05
N ASP A 175 -10.52 -2.04 9.32
CA ASP A 175 -11.70 -2.33 10.15
C ASP A 175 -12.92 -1.49 9.72
N ILE A 176 -13.84 -2.14 8.99
CA ILE A 176 -15.14 -1.56 8.60
C ILE A 176 -16.00 -1.15 9.80
N GLY A 177 -15.69 -1.60 11.02
CA GLY A 177 -16.32 -1.14 12.25
C GLY A 177 -16.25 0.37 12.50
N TYR A 178 -15.28 1.08 11.90
CA TYR A 178 -15.18 2.54 12.00
C TYR A 178 -16.26 3.28 11.19
N ALA A 179 -16.79 2.63 10.15
CA ALA A 179 -17.78 3.17 9.25
C ALA A 179 -19.04 3.65 10.00
N PRO A 180 -19.56 4.87 9.74
CA PRO A 180 -20.76 5.39 10.37
C PRO A 180 -21.97 4.47 10.18
N LEU A 181 -22.11 3.80 9.02
CA LEU A 181 -23.17 2.81 8.80
C LEU A 181 -23.14 1.71 9.85
N VAL A 182 -21.95 1.14 10.02
CA VAL A 182 -21.74 -0.01 10.87
C VAL A 182 -21.94 0.39 12.32
N ARG A 183 -21.26 1.42 12.81
CA ARG A 183 -21.34 1.79 14.23
C ARG A 183 -22.61 2.52 14.65
N SER A 184 -23.39 3.07 13.71
CA SER A 184 -24.62 3.80 14.06
C SER A 184 -25.87 2.96 13.86
N LEU A 185 -25.91 2.10 12.84
CA LEU A 185 -27.14 1.39 12.45
C LEU A 185 -27.05 -0.12 12.64
N LEU A 186 -25.90 -0.75 12.43
CA LEU A 186 -25.79 -2.21 12.38
C LEU A 186 -25.25 -2.81 13.68
N TYR A 187 -24.18 -2.22 14.23
CA TYR A 187 -23.38 -2.76 15.33
C TYR A 187 -22.99 -1.65 16.33
N PRO A 188 -23.94 -1.08 17.09
CA PRO A 188 -23.71 0.13 17.89
C PRO A 188 -22.85 -0.06 19.14
N ASN A 189 -22.65 -1.28 19.63
CA ASN A 189 -21.87 -1.52 20.85
C ASN A 189 -20.36 -1.43 20.59
N ALA A 190 -19.74 -0.36 21.09
CA ALA A 190 -18.31 -0.08 20.95
C ALA A 190 -17.40 -1.22 21.44
N SER A 191 -17.65 -1.77 22.64
CA SER A 191 -16.82 -2.84 23.20
C SER A 191 -16.89 -4.13 22.37
N ARG A 192 -18.02 -4.40 21.72
CA ARG A 192 -18.17 -5.54 20.81
C ARG A 192 -17.49 -5.31 19.47
N ARG A 193 -17.50 -4.09 18.93
CA ARG A 193 -16.68 -3.75 17.76
C ARG A 193 -15.19 -3.86 18.07
N GLN A 194 -14.76 -3.43 19.26
CA GLN A 194 -13.37 -3.61 19.70
C GLN A 194 -12.95 -5.09 19.74
N ARG A 195 -13.87 -6.01 20.03
CA ARG A 195 -13.59 -7.44 19.95
C ARG A 195 -13.29 -7.90 18.52
N VAL A 196 -13.99 -7.35 17.53
CA VAL A 196 -13.68 -7.61 16.11
C VAL A 196 -12.34 -6.99 15.73
N ALA A 197 -12.09 -5.74 16.13
CA ALA A 197 -10.81 -5.06 15.91
C ALA A 197 -9.62 -5.87 16.46
N ASN A 198 -9.77 -6.49 17.64
CA ASN A 198 -8.73 -7.35 18.21
C ASN A 198 -8.48 -8.63 17.38
N ALA A 199 -9.51 -9.24 16.81
CA ALA A 199 -9.35 -10.36 15.88
C ALA A 199 -8.67 -9.93 14.57
N MET A 200 -8.97 -8.72 14.09
CA MET A 200 -8.29 -8.14 12.93
C MET A 200 -6.84 -7.76 13.24
N THR A 201 -6.51 -7.35 14.47
CA THR A 201 -5.11 -7.19 14.92
C THR A 201 -4.37 -8.50 14.83
N GLN A 202 -4.95 -9.60 15.34
CA GLN A 202 -4.37 -10.93 15.20
C GLN A 202 -4.16 -11.31 13.73
N PHE A 203 -5.14 -11.03 12.86
CA PHE A 203 -4.97 -11.28 11.42
C PHE A 203 -3.83 -10.45 10.82
N ALA A 204 -3.72 -9.16 11.16
CA ALA A 204 -2.62 -8.31 10.72
C ALA A 204 -1.26 -8.82 11.19
N ASP A 205 -1.16 -9.32 12.43
CA ASP A 205 0.06 -9.93 12.98
C ASP A 205 0.46 -11.18 12.17
N GLU A 206 -0.48 -12.05 11.83
CA GLU A 206 -0.21 -13.23 10.99
C GLU A 206 0.17 -12.84 9.54
N LEU A 207 -0.43 -11.78 8.98
CA LEU A 207 0.00 -11.25 7.68
C LEU A 207 1.41 -10.66 7.74
N ARG A 208 1.80 -10.03 8.85
CA ARG A 208 3.16 -9.56 9.06
C ARG A 208 4.15 -10.73 9.10
N LEU A 209 3.80 -11.82 9.77
CA LEU A 209 4.61 -13.04 9.78
C LEU A 209 4.71 -13.67 8.39
N LEU A 210 3.62 -13.70 7.63
CA LEU A 210 3.63 -14.15 6.23
C LEU A 210 4.53 -13.25 5.37
N ALA A 211 4.46 -11.93 5.52
CA ALA A 211 5.35 -11.02 4.81
C ALA A 211 6.83 -11.26 5.15
N ALA A 212 7.14 -11.56 6.41
CA ALA A 212 8.48 -11.93 6.84
C ALA A 212 8.96 -13.23 6.20
N GLU A 213 8.11 -14.27 6.22
CA GLU A 213 8.40 -15.53 5.55
C GLU A 213 8.64 -15.35 4.05
N ARG A 214 7.90 -14.44 3.42
CA ARG A 214 7.95 -14.16 1.98
C ARG A 214 8.98 -13.10 1.58
N ARG A 215 9.69 -12.53 2.56
CA ARG A 215 10.68 -11.46 2.39
C ARG A 215 10.17 -10.27 1.59
N ILE A 216 8.94 -9.87 1.88
CA ILE A 216 8.29 -8.72 1.24
C ILE A 216 8.03 -7.61 2.25
N VAL A 217 7.49 -6.52 1.75
CA VAL A 217 7.10 -5.37 2.55
C VAL A 217 5.72 -5.62 3.13
N PHE A 218 5.55 -5.34 4.41
CA PHE A 218 4.26 -5.30 5.08
C PHE A 218 3.90 -3.86 5.43
N LEU A 219 2.68 -3.43 5.09
CA LEU A 219 2.10 -2.16 5.50
C LEU A 219 0.87 -2.41 6.37
N ASP A 220 0.93 -2.00 7.64
CA ASP A 220 -0.12 -2.21 8.62
C ASP A 220 -1.16 -1.07 8.61
N VAL A 221 -2.03 -1.06 7.59
CA VAL A 221 -3.15 -0.09 7.51
C VAL A 221 -4.17 -0.29 8.63
N HIS A 222 -4.32 -1.50 9.19
CA HIS A 222 -5.18 -1.75 10.36
C HIS A 222 -4.70 -0.93 11.57
N ALA A 223 -3.42 -1.01 11.93
CA ALA A 223 -2.84 -0.20 13.00
C ALA A 223 -2.93 1.31 12.69
N MET A 224 -2.57 1.72 11.46
CA MET A 224 -2.66 3.12 11.04
C MET A 224 -4.08 3.67 11.14
N THR A 225 -5.09 2.93 10.69
CA THR A 225 -6.48 3.36 10.78
C THR A 225 -6.99 3.36 12.23
N SER A 226 -6.52 2.46 13.08
CA SER A 226 -6.76 2.54 14.53
C SER A 226 -6.23 3.85 15.13
N ASP A 227 -5.06 4.32 14.72
CA ASP A 227 -4.53 5.62 15.17
C ASP A 227 -5.29 6.80 14.55
N MET A 228 -5.70 6.72 13.28
CA MET A 228 -6.53 7.73 12.61
C MET A 228 -7.90 7.92 13.28
N PHE A 229 -8.61 6.82 13.54
CA PHE A 229 -9.99 6.84 14.05
C PHE A 229 -10.07 6.80 15.58
N GLY A 230 -9.05 6.25 16.25
CA GLY A 230 -9.06 5.94 17.68
C GLY A 230 -9.71 4.60 17.97
N MET A 231 -9.57 4.12 19.21
CA MET A 231 -10.23 2.89 19.67
C MET A 231 -11.76 3.02 19.56
N HIS A 232 -12.48 1.89 19.37
CA HIS A 232 -13.94 1.90 19.21
C HIS A 232 -14.71 2.51 20.37
N ASN A 233 -14.13 2.50 21.58
CA ASN A 233 -14.70 3.11 22.79
C ASN A 233 -14.35 4.60 22.96
N ALA A 234 -13.48 5.14 22.11
CA ALA A 234 -12.94 6.49 22.18
C ALA A 234 -12.66 7.05 20.77
N LEU A 235 -13.64 6.91 19.87
CA LEU A 235 -13.50 7.35 18.49
C LEU A 235 -13.32 8.87 18.39
N ARG A 236 -12.41 9.27 17.51
CA ARG A 236 -12.28 10.64 17.04
C ARG A 236 -13.47 11.00 16.16
N THR A 237 -13.90 12.25 16.26
CA THR A 237 -14.97 12.80 15.43
C THR A 237 -14.45 13.54 14.21
N SER A 238 -13.17 13.94 14.24
CA SER A 238 -12.49 14.60 13.13
C SER A 238 -11.02 14.19 13.05
N LEU A 239 -10.51 14.12 11.83
CA LEU A 239 -9.08 14.06 11.52
C LEU A 239 -8.70 15.39 10.86
N ARG A 240 -7.65 16.07 11.33
CA ARG A 240 -7.12 17.24 10.62
C ARG A 240 -6.09 16.78 9.60
N ILE A 241 -6.27 17.20 8.36
CA ILE A 241 -5.31 17.07 7.26
C ILE A 241 -5.10 18.49 6.75
N GLY A 242 -3.87 18.95 6.73
CA GLY A 242 -3.44 20.29 6.37
C GLY A 242 -4.22 21.36 7.12
N ASP A 243 -4.44 21.18 8.42
CA ASP A 243 -5.31 22.02 9.26
C ASP A 243 -6.79 22.11 8.82
N THR A 244 -7.20 21.27 7.87
CA THR A 244 -8.59 21.15 7.41
C THR A 244 -9.28 19.97 8.11
N PRO A 245 -10.41 20.20 8.79
CA PRO A 245 -11.12 19.15 9.50
C PRO A 245 -11.88 18.24 8.54
N ILE A 246 -11.51 16.95 8.52
CA ILE A 246 -12.28 15.89 7.90
C ILE A 246 -13.22 15.30 8.94
N ASN A 247 -14.51 15.17 8.64
CA ASN A 247 -15.53 14.72 9.58
C ASN A 247 -15.69 13.19 9.52
N LEU A 248 -15.20 12.49 10.55
CA LEU A 248 -15.21 11.02 10.62
C LEU A 248 -16.58 10.44 11.02
N ASN A 249 -17.54 11.29 11.40
CA ASN A 249 -18.93 10.92 11.68
C ASN A 249 -19.86 11.10 10.47
N SER A 250 -19.42 11.80 9.43
CA SER A 250 -20.26 12.16 8.30
C SER A 250 -19.97 11.30 7.07
N TRP A 251 -21.06 10.89 6.42
CA TRP A 251 -21.08 10.29 5.10
C TRP A 251 -21.63 11.27 4.06
N ASN A 252 -21.14 11.18 2.83
CA ASN A 252 -21.36 12.20 1.82
C ASN A 252 -22.71 12.07 1.06
N PHE A 253 -23.85 12.21 1.77
CA PHE A 253 -25.18 12.28 1.12
C PHE A 253 -25.49 13.63 0.46
N GLY A 254 -24.62 14.65 0.61
CA GLY A 254 -24.92 16.05 0.26
C GLY A 254 -23.80 16.78 -0.48
N GLY A 255 -22.82 16.07 -1.02
CA GLY A 255 -21.70 16.63 -1.78
C GLY A 255 -20.64 17.34 -0.93
N SER A 256 -20.50 17.03 0.36
CA SER A 256 -19.43 17.56 1.21
C SER A 256 -18.12 16.78 0.98
N PRO A 257 -17.09 17.36 0.34
CA PRO A 257 -15.79 16.71 0.20
C PRO A 257 -15.07 16.49 1.53
N ALA A 258 -15.46 17.21 2.59
CA ALA A 258 -14.90 17.07 3.94
C ALA A 258 -15.54 15.94 4.76
N ALA A 259 -16.52 15.21 4.22
CA ALA A 259 -17.02 13.99 4.85
C ALA A 259 -15.95 12.89 4.77
N GLY A 260 -15.70 12.19 5.87
CA GLY A 260 -14.71 11.11 5.93
C GLY A 260 -15.15 9.86 5.15
N TRP A 261 -16.43 9.72 4.85
CA TRP A 261 -17.01 8.55 4.20
C TRP A 261 -17.85 8.97 2.98
N VAL A 262 -17.87 8.14 1.94
CA VAL A 262 -18.74 8.35 0.78
C VAL A 262 -20.21 8.08 1.14
N GLN A 263 -21.13 8.26 0.19
CA GLN A 263 -22.58 8.23 0.43
C GLN A 263 -23.11 6.90 0.98
N ASP A 264 -22.41 5.78 0.77
CA ASP A 264 -22.84 4.49 1.31
C ASP A 264 -22.56 4.36 2.82
N GLY A 265 -21.74 5.24 3.37
CA GLY A 265 -21.41 5.23 4.77
C GLY A 265 -20.42 4.19 5.24
N VAL A 266 -19.72 3.54 4.29
CA VAL A 266 -18.81 2.41 4.51
C VAL A 266 -17.44 2.69 3.94
N HIS A 267 -17.35 3.24 2.73
CA HIS A 267 -16.06 3.44 2.07
C HIS A 267 -15.44 4.80 2.44
N PRO A 268 -14.13 4.85 2.75
CA PRO A 268 -13.44 6.10 3.03
C PRO A 268 -13.50 7.05 1.81
N ASN A 269 -13.79 8.32 2.05
CA ASN A 269 -13.78 9.33 1.01
C ASN A 269 -12.34 9.73 0.62
N THR A 270 -12.19 10.48 -0.47
CA THR A 270 -10.89 10.87 -1.05
C THR A 270 -9.86 11.42 -0.07
N PRO A 271 -10.20 12.29 0.91
CA PRO A 271 -9.20 12.75 1.88
C PRO A 271 -8.54 11.60 2.67
N LEU A 272 -9.31 10.58 3.06
CA LEU A 272 -8.78 9.42 3.80
C LEU A 272 -8.05 8.45 2.86
N GLN A 273 -8.56 8.26 1.64
CA GLN A 273 -7.87 7.48 0.60
C GLN A 273 -6.51 8.10 0.20
N ALA A 274 -6.39 9.42 0.27
CA ALA A 274 -5.12 10.11 0.03
C ALA A 274 -4.07 9.82 1.12
N VAL A 275 -4.50 9.62 2.37
CA VAL A 275 -3.63 9.13 3.45
C VAL A 275 -3.14 7.71 3.15
N PHE A 276 -4.04 6.83 2.70
CA PHE A 276 -3.66 5.45 2.31
C PHE A 276 -2.68 5.47 1.13
N THR A 277 -2.91 6.35 0.16
CA THR A 277 -2.02 6.53 -1.00
C THR A 277 -0.61 6.91 -0.55
N ALA A 278 -0.47 7.86 0.39
CA ALA A 278 0.84 8.24 0.92
C ALA A 278 1.53 7.11 1.67
N ALA A 279 0.79 6.32 2.47
CA ALA A 279 1.34 5.16 3.16
C ALA A 279 1.79 4.05 2.17
N VAL A 280 1.04 3.81 1.09
CA VAL A 280 1.42 2.88 0.03
C VAL A 280 2.67 3.33 -0.72
N ILE A 281 2.76 4.63 -1.05
CA ILE A 281 3.97 5.22 -1.64
C ILE A 281 5.18 4.99 -0.73
N GLU A 282 5.03 5.27 0.57
CA GLU A 282 6.12 5.11 1.54
C GLU A 282 6.56 3.65 1.66
N ALA A 283 5.61 2.70 1.61
CA ALA A 283 5.92 1.27 1.61
C ALA A 283 6.74 0.86 0.39
N PHE A 284 6.44 1.38 -0.81
CA PHE A 284 7.27 1.14 -1.99
C PHE A 284 8.62 1.83 -1.92
N ASN A 285 8.69 3.07 -1.43
CA ASN A 285 9.95 3.79 -1.34
C ASN A 285 10.92 3.11 -0.38
N ARG A 286 10.51 2.85 0.87
CA ARG A 286 11.34 2.14 1.85
C ARG A 286 11.60 0.70 1.46
N GLY A 287 10.54 0.06 1.00
CA GLY A 287 10.49 -1.37 0.83
C GLY A 287 10.96 -1.85 -0.53
N TRP A 288 11.13 -0.98 -1.53
CA TRP A 288 11.59 -1.35 -2.87
C TRP A 288 12.54 -0.32 -3.51
N GLY A 289 12.91 0.75 -2.79
CA GLY A 289 13.85 1.76 -3.28
C GLY A 289 13.26 2.65 -4.37
N THR A 290 11.94 2.71 -4.49
CA THR A 290 11.31 3.62 -5.45
C THR A 290 11.49 5.07 -5.00
N THR A 291 11.42 6.01 -5.95
CA THR A 291 11.56 7.45 -5.66
C THR A 291 10.26 8.20 -5.94
N ILE A 292 9.11 7.57 -5.64
CA ILE A 292 7.80 8.19 -5.82
C ILE A 292 7.62 9.24 -4.73
N GLU A 293 7.46 10.50 -5.11
CA GLU A 293 7.25 11.58 -4.13
C GLU A 293 5.97 11.31 -3.30
N PRO A 294 6.00 11.29 -1.95
CA PRO A 294 4.78 11.13 -1.16
C PRO A 294 3.78 12.29 -1.37
N LEU A 295 2.49 12.06 -1.14
CA LEU A 295 1.50 13.17 -1.13
C LEU A 295 1.74 14.07 0.08
N THR A 296 1.89 15.37 -0.15
CA THR A 296 1.80 16.38 0.91
C THR A 296 0.35 16.53 1.37
N GLU A 297 0.12 17.00 2.60
CA GLU A 297 -1.26 17.23 3.09
C GLU A 297 -2.02 18.24 2.21
N ALA A 298 -1.32 19.22 1.62
CA ALA A 298 -1.89 20.13 0.63
C ALA A 298 -2.37 19.41 -0.64
N GLN A 299 -1.60 18.45 -1.16
CA GLN A 299 -1.99 17.62 -2.31
C GLN A 299 -3.13 16.66 -1.96
N MET A 300 -3.13 16.06 -0.76
CA MET A 300 -4.23 15.21 -0.27
C MET A 300 -5.57 15.97 -0.28
N LEU A 301 -5.57 17.22 0.20
CA LEU A 301 -6.77 18.06 0.21
C LEU A 301 -7.14 18.55 -1.18
N ALA A 302 -6.16 18.97 -1.99
CA ALA A 302 -6.42 19.38 -3.37
C ALA A 302 -7.07 18.26 -4.18
N ALA A 303 -6.66 17.00 -3.96
CA ALA A 303 -7.28 15.85 -4.59
C ALA A 303 -8.76 15.67 -4.21
N ALA A 304 -9.15 16.12 -3.02
CA ALA A 304 -10.55 16.15 -2.58
C ALA A 304 -11.26 17.47 -2.88
N SER A 305 -10.66 18.41 -3.63
CA SER A 305 -11.17 19.78 -3.80
C SER A 305 -11.40 20.53 -2.49
N LEU A 306 -10.53 20.30 -1.50
CA LEU A 306 -10.53 20.99 -0.21
C LEU A 306 -9.36 22.00 -0.14
N PRO A 307 -9.55 23.15 0.53
CA PRO A 307 -8.48 24.11 0.75
C PRO A 307 -7.46 23.55 1.75
N TYR A 308 -6.18 23.91 1.60
CA TYR A 308 -5.17 23.71 2.63
C TYR A 308 -5.27 24.81 3.70
N GLY A 309 -5.34 24.42 4.97
CA GLY A 309 -5.50 25.30 6.12
C GLY A 309 -4.21 25.97 6.61
N GLY A 310 -3.05 25.64 6.01
CA GLY A 310 -1.81 26.39 6.20
C GLY A 310 -0.75 25.72 7.09
N SER A 311 -1.02 24.53 7.64
CA SER A 311 -0.03 23.74 8.38
C SER A 311 -0.29 22.25 8.28
N ASP A 312 0.77 21.45 8.22
CA ASP A 312 0.70 19.99 8.27
C ASP A 312 0.36 19.54 9.70
N THR A 313 -0.60 18.62 9.81
CA THR A 313 -1.25 18.23 11.06
C THR A 313 -1.44 16.74 11.22
N LEU A 314 -1.35 15.97 10.13
CA LEU A 314 -1.61 14.54 10.09
C LEU A 314 -0.60 13.76 10.93
N ALA A 315 0.69 14.12 10.84
CA ALA A 315 1.76 13.46 11.59
C ALA A 315 1.57 13.52 13.12
N ALA A 316 0.83 14.51 13.64
CA ALA A 316 0.51 14.57 15.07
C ALA A 316 -0.50 13.48 15.52
N ILE A 317 -1.20 12.85 14.57
CA ILE A 317 -2.20 11.81 14.82
C ILE A 317 -1.69 10.43 14.42
N VAL A 318 -1.13 10.30 13.21
CA VAL A 318 -0.67 9.01 12.65
C VAL A 318 0.84 8.83 12.72
N GLY A 319 1.60 9.84 13.18
CA GLY A 319 3.06 9.74 13.21
C GLY A 319 3.70 9.65 11.81
N ASP A 320 4.90 9.08 11.77
CA ASP A 320 5.61 8.72 10.55
C ASP A 320 5.01 7.44 9.95
N PHE A 321 4.72 7.41 8.64
CA PHE A 321 4.17 6.21 8.00
C PHE A 321 5.10 4.99 8.12
N GLY A 322 6.41 5.21 8.26
CA GLY A 322 7.37 4.16 8.52
C GLY A 322 7.12 3.37 9.81
N ALA A 323 6.39 3.93 10.77
CA ALA A 323 5.98 3.21 11.98
C ALA A 323 5.01 2.04 11.69
N TYR A 324 4.33 2.06 10.53
CA TYR A 324 3.41 1.02 10.09
C TYR A 324 4.01 0.13 9.01
N ILE A 325 5.27 0.31 8.64
CA ILE A 325 5.92 -0.41 7.55
C ILE A 325 6.99 -1.34 8.13
N SER A 326 6.90 -2.62 7.80
CA SER A 326 7.95 -3.60 8.07
C SER A 326 8.56 -4.04 6.75
N VAL A 327 9.87 -3.88 6.61
CA VAL A 327 10.62 -4.32 5.43
C VAL A 327 11.37 -5.59 5.81
N PHE A 328 10.90 -6.74 5.34
CA PHE A 328 11.53 -8.04 5.59
C PHE A 328 12.42 -8.50 4.44
N ARG A 329 12.82 -7.56 3.57
CA ARG A 329 13.82 -7.85 2.55
C ARG A 329 15.15 -8.06 3.23
N CYS A 330 15.94 -8.90 2.63
CA CYS A 330 17.31 -9.11 3.00
C CYS A 330 18.18 -8.70 1.81
N PRO A 331 18.51 -7.41 1.64
CA PRO A 331 19.22 -6.95 0.45
C PRO A 331 20.61 -7.56 0.29
N ALA A 332 21.20 -8.08 1.37
CA ALA A 332 22.45 -8.82 1.35
C ALA A 332 22.29 -10.32 1.08
N ASP A 333 21.07 -10.85 0.97
CA ASP A 333 20.79 -12.25 0.56
C ASP A 333 20.63 -12.27 -0.96
N LEU A 334 21.75 -12.57 -1.64
CA LEU A 334 21.91 -12.51 -3.09
C LEU A 334 22.00 -13.90 -3.72
N THR A 335 22.45 -14.92 -2.99
CA THR A 335 22.68 -16.27 -3.53
C THR A 335 22.61 -17.35 -2.47
N GLY A 336 22.06 -18.52 -2.83
CA GLY A 336 22.08 -19.73 -2.00
C GLY A 336 23.30 -20.60 -2.24
N SER A 337 24.27 -20.12 -3.03
CA SER A 337 25.49 -20.87 -3.30
C SER A 337 26.63 -19.96 -3.76
N ALA A 338 27.85 -20.29 -3.29
CA ALA A 338 29.10 -19.70 -3.79
C ALA A 338 29.60 -20.37 -5.08
N ASP A 339 28.97 -21.45 -5.55
CA ASP A 339 29.37 -22.19 -6.75
C ASP A 339 28.59 -21.68 -7.98
N PRO A 340 29.23 -21.04 -8.97
CA PRO A 340 28.56 -20.55 -10.19
C PRO A 340 27.87 -21.63 -11.03
N SER A 341 28.16 -22.90 -10.81
CA SER A 341 27.49 -24.03 -11.47
C SER A 341 26.23 -24.51 -10.74
N SER A 342 26.00 -24.02 -9.51
CA SER A 342 24.81 -24.34 -8.73
C SER A 342 23.57 -23.65 -9.31
N PRO A 343 22.41 -24.32 -9.36
CA PRO A 343 21.14 -23.67 -9.72
C PRO A 343 20.70 -22.62 -8.69
N LEU A 344 21.33 -22.57 -7.52
CA LEU A 344 21.10 -21.55 -6.49
C LEU A 344 22.02 -20.33 -6.63
N TYR A 345 22.97 -20.33 -7.57
CA TYR A 345 23.87 -19.19 -7.78
C TYR A 345 23.11 -17.97 -8.32
N GLY A 346 23.16 -16.86 -7.59
CA GLY A 346 22.37 -15.65 -7.85
C GLY A 346 20.89 -15.78 -7.48
N VAL A 347 20.56 -16.78 -6.65
CA VAL A 347 19.20 -16.99 -6.13
C VAL A 347 19.25 -16.93 -4.61
N ALA A 348 18.76 -15.84 -4.03
CA ALA A 348 18.62 -15.65 -2.59
C ALA A 348 17.99 -16.86 -1.86
N ASP A 349 18.58 -17.30 -0.74
CA ASP A 349 18.12 -18.47 0.03
C ASP A 349 17.60 -18.14 1.43
N GLY A 350 17.88 -16.93 1.93
CA GLY A 350 17.39 -16.43 3.22
C GLY A 350 18.39 -16.39 4.32
N VAL A 351 19.62 -16.75 4.02
CA VAL A 351 20.72 -16.70 4.96
C VAL A 351 21.77 -15.81 4.34
N VAL A 352 22.01 -14.66 4.96
CA VAL A 352 23.20 -13.88 4.62
C VAL A 352 24.42 -14.63 5.14
N ASP A 353 25.18 -15.22 4.22
CA ASP A 353 26.40 -15.93 4.54
C ASP A 353 27.52 -15.67 3.53
N ALA A 354 28.63 -16.40 3.66
CA ALA A 354 29.80 -16.19 2.81
C ALA A 354 29.49 -16.31 1.31
N ALA A 355 28.48 -17.10 0.91
CA ALA A 355 28.05 -17.23 -0.47
C ALA A 355 27.60 -15.88 -1.03
N ASP A 356 26.78 -15.13 -0.29
CA ASP A 356 26.33 -13.81 -0.70
C ASP A 356 27.48 -12.83 -0.83
N PHE A 357 28.38 -12.81 0.16
CA PHE A 357 29.54 -11.93 0.14
C PHE A 357 30.42 -12.16 -1.10
N PHE A 358 30.70 -13.43 -1.43
CA PHE A 358 31.49 -13.75 -2.62
C PHE A 358 30.74 -13.46 -3.92
N TYR A 359 29.44 -13.74 -3.96
CA TYR A 359 28.62 -13.38 -5.12
C TYR A 359 28.57 -11.86 -5.33
N PHE A 360 28.39 -11.07 -4.26
CA PHE A 360 28.45 -9.62 -4.33
C PHE A 360 29.79 -9.14 -4.88
N LEU A 361 30.91 -9.68 -4.38
CA LEU A 361 32.23 -9.36 -4.91
C LEU A 361 32.34 -9.67 -6.41
N ASP A 362 31.87 -10.85 -6.85
CA ASP A 362 31.85 -11.21 -8.27
C ASP A 362 31.03 -10.19 -9.09
N GLN A 363 29.86 -9.77 -8.59
CA GLN A 363 29.01 -8.77 -9.27
C GLN A 363 29.62 -7.37 -9.26
N PHE A 364 30.24 -6.97 -8.15
CA PHE A 364 30.91 -5.69 -7.97
C PHE A 364 32.10 -5.55 -8.90
N GLU A 365 32.97 -6.57 -8.97
CA GLU A 365 34.11 -6.61 -9.89
C GLU A 365 33.69 -6.70 -11.36
N ALA A 366 32.58 -7.39 -11.65
CA ALA A 366 32.01 -7.46 -12.99
C ALA A 366 31.33 -6.14 -13.43
N GLY A 367 31.16 -5.16 -12.53
CA GLY A 367 30.44 -3.93 -12.81
C GLY A 367 28.94 -4.15 -13.05
N ASN A 368 28.34 -5.16 -12.42
CA ASN A 368 26.91 -5.44 -12.56
C ASN A 368 26.09 -4.46 -11.71
N LEU A 369 25.69 -3.34 -12.32
CA LEU A 369 24.86 -2.31 -11.68
C LEU A 369 23.58 -2.89 -11.06
N ALA A 370 22.98 -3.93 -11.64
CA ALA A 370 21.72 -4.47 -11.12
C ALA A 370 21.87 -5.16 -9.75
N ALA A 371 23.08 -5.59 -9.39
CA ALA A 371 23.34 -6.33 -8.16
C ALA A 371 24.30 -5.61 -7.20
N ALA A 372 25.15 -4.72 -7.71
CA ALA A 372 26.22 -4.11 -6.93
C ALA A 372 26.13 -2.57 -6.78
N ASP A 373 25.23 -1.90 -7.50
CA ASP A 373 24.92 -0.47 -7.26
C ASP A 373 23.76 -0.40 -6.26
N LEU A 374 24.10 -0.05 -5.02
CA LEU A 374 23.24 -0.12 -3.85
C LEU A 374 23.04 1.25 -3.18
N THR A 375 24.00 2.18 -3.31
CA THR A 375 23.94 3.49 -2.65
C THR A 375 24.78 4.56 -3.34
N GLY A 376 24.26 5.79 -3.43
CA GLY A 376 25.02 6.96 -3.89
C GLY A 376 25.75 7.71 -2.78
N SER A 377 25.80 7.16 -1.56
CA SER A 377 26.45 7.82 -0.41
C SER A 377 26.96 6.84 0.64
N THR A 378 28.07 7.19 1.29
CA THR A 378 28.58 6.54 2.50
C THR A 378 28.02 7.12 3.80
N ASP A 379 27.39 8.29 3.75
CA ASP A 379 26.79 8.96 4.92
C ASP A 379 25.35 8.48 5.14
N PRO A 380 25.03 7.77 6.24
CA PRO A 380 23.68 7.32 6.56
C PRO A 380 22.64 8.44 6.73
N ALA A 381 23.06 9.68 6.95
CA ALA A 381 22.16 10.83 7.01
C ALA A 381 21.82 11.40 5.63
N SER A 382 22.49 10.93 4.57
CA SER A 382 22.26 11.39 3.21
C SER A 382 20.98 10.80 2.62
N PRO A 383 20.18 11.59 1.89
CA PRO A 383 19.06 11.06 1.09
C PRO A 383 19.48 10.06 0.00
N ALA A 384 20.76 10.01 -0.36
CA ALA A 384 21.31 9.06 -1.32
C ALA A 384 21.78 7.74 -0.67
N TYR A 385 21.75 7.62 0.67
CA TYR A 385 22.15 6.40 1.36
C TYR A 385 21.12 5.29 1.15
N GLY A 386 21.57 4.15 0.61
CA GLY A 386 20.72 3.02 0.22
C GLY A 386 19.91 3.26 -1.07
N VAL A 387 20.28 4.26 -1.86
CA VAL A 387 19.66 4.56 -3.16
C VAL A 387 20.71 4.40 -4.27
N PRO A 388 20.56 3.45 -5.20
CA PRO A 388 21.48 3.27 -6.33
C PRO A 388 21.62 4.54 -7.17
N ASP A 389 22.85 4.89 -7.60
CA ASP A 389 23.15 6.14 -8.32
C ASP A 389 23.70 5.94 -9.74
N GLY A 390 23.80 4.69 -10.19
CA GLY A 390 24.32 4.29 -11.50
C GLY A 390 25.83 4.13 -11.54
N VAL A 391 26.53 4.23 -10.40
CA VAL A 391 27.97 4.07 -10.27
C VAL A 391 28.25 3.02 -9.21
N ILE A 392 29.07 2.02 -9.54
CA ILE A 392 29.61 1.09 -8.54
C ILE A 392 30.91 1.68 -8.00
N ASP A 393 30.91 2.04 -6.73
CA ASP A 393 32.10 2.54 -6.04
C ASP A 393 32.23 2.05 -4.58
N ALA A 394 33.10 2.69 -3.81
CA ALA A 394 33.34 2.28 -2.42
C ALA A 394 32.10 2.44 -1.52
N ALA A 395 31.17 3.34 -1.86
CA ALA A 395 29.94 3.53 -1.13
C ALA A 395 29.08 2.26 -1.14
N ASP A 396 28.91 1.63 -2.31
CA ASP A 396 28.17 0.38 -2.44
C ASP A 396 28.80 -0.76 -1.66
N PHE A 397 30.13 -0.86 -1.74
CA PHE A 397 30.86 -1.90 -1.01
C PHE A 397 30.66 -1.78 0.51
N PHE A 398 30.80 -0.57 1.05
CA PHE A 398 30.63 -0.36 2.50
C PHE A 398 29.17 -0.51 2.93
N PHE A 399 28.22 -0.05 2.11
CA PHE A 399 26.81 -0.25 2.40
C PHE A 399 26.40 -1.73 2.34
N TYR A 400 26.92 -2.49 1.37
CA TYR A 400 26.74 -3.93 1.35
C TYR A 400 27.31 -4.59 2.62
N LEU A 401 28.48 -4.16 3.10
CA LEU A 401 29.02 -4.67 4.36
C LEU A 401 28.11 -4.37 5.55
N ASP A 402 27.52 -3.17 5.61
CA ASP A 402 26.56 -2.82 6.66
C ASP A 402 25.34 -3.76 6.60
N LEU A 403 24.79 -4.00 5.41
CA LEU A 403 23.69 -4.96 5.18
C LEU A 403 24.10 -6.40 5.54
N PHE A 404 25.32 -6.80 5.17
CA PHE A 404 25.85 -8.13 5.40
C PHE A 404 25.98 -8.45 6.90
N VAL A 405 26.52 -7.49 7.66
CA VAL A 405 26.68 -7.60 9.12
C VAL A 405 25.32 -7.54 9.82
N ALA A 406 24.38 -6.76 9.31
CA ALA A 406 23.02 -6.68 9.84
C ALA A 406 22.27 -8.02 9.67
N GLY A 407 22.58 -8.79 8.62
CA GLY A 407 21.88 -10.02 8.26
C GLY A 407 20.47 -9.76 7.75
N CYS A 408 19.63 -10.80 7.71
CA CYS A 408 18.21 -10.64 7.45
C CYS A 408 17.48 -10.25 8.75
N ALA A 409 16.73 -9.15 8.73
CA ALA A 409 15.93 -8.67 9.85
C ALA A 409 14.42 -8.82 9.60
#